data_AF-A0A498GWM2-F1
#
_entry.id   AF-A0A498GWM2-F1
#
_cell.length_a   1.000
_cell.length_b   1.000
_cell.length_c   1.000
_cell.angle_alpha   90.00
_cell.angle_beta   90.00
_cell.angle_gamma   90.00
#
_symmetry.space_group_name_H-M   'P 1'
#
loop_
_entity.id
_entity.type
_entity.pdbx_description
1 polymer ?
#
loop_
_entity_poly.entity_id
_entity_poly.type
_entity_poly.pdbx_seq_one_letter_code
_entity_poly.pdbx_strand_id
1 'polypeptide(L)'
;MEKRFFVEENAVVIGIGDYRVGSFPMATVGLGSCVALILHDARRSVGGLAHIMLPESRGSPTDRPGKFADTALCALLGEMEALGCTRGSIVARLVGGASMFEYSGTSLNIGERNVEAIRSLLQGRRLRIDAEETGGKFGRSVIYRPAEGGRTTVKRADGICFDL
;
A
#
# COMPACT_ATOMS: atom_id res chain seq x y z
N MET A 1 -11.09 -17.30 -7.73
CA MET A 1 -11.40 -16.24 -8.71
C MET A 1 -10.41 -15.08 -8.63
N GLU A 2 -10.05 -14.57 -7.45
CA GLU A 2 -9.06 -13.48 -7.31
C GLU A 2 -7.64 -13.85 -7.78
N LYS A 3 -7.16 -15.07 -7.55
CA LYS A 3 -5.85 -15.50 -8.07
C LYS A 3 -5.70 -15.37 -9.59
N ARG A 4 -6.79 -15.50 -10.37
CA ARG A 4 -6.73 -15.31 -11.84
C ARG A 4 -6.41 -13.88 -12.25
N PHE A 5 -6.92 -12.90 -11.52
CA PHE A 5 -6.70 -11.47 -11.78
C PHE A 5 -5.22 -11.09 -11.77
N PHE A 6 -4.39 -11.80 -10.98
CA PHE A 6 -2.95 -11.52 -10.84
C PHE A 6 -2.07 -12.42 -11.70
N VAL A 7 -2.53 -13.66 -11.95
CA VAL A 7 -1.79 -14.65 -12.76
C VAL A 7 -1.70 -14.21 -14.22
N GLU A 8 -2.73 -13.56 -14.75
CA GLU A 8 -2.70 -13.01 -16.12
C GLU A 8 -1.68 -11.88 -16.28
N GLU A 9 -1.31 -11.21 -15.18
CA GLU A 9 -0.45 -10.03 -15.15
C GLU A 9 1.00 -10.36 -14.74
N ASN A 10 1.31 -11.63 -14.45
CA ASN A 10 2.59 -12.08 -13.89
C ASN A 10 3.05 -11.25 -12.67
N ALA A 11 2.10 -10.73 -11.88
CA ALA A 11 2.40 -9.84 -10.78
C ALA A 11 2.94 -10.60 -9.56
N VAL A 12 4.00 -10.05 -8.95
CA VAL A 12 4.53 -10.57 -7.69
C VAL A 12 3.54 -10.25 -6.56
N VAL A 13 2.99 -11.31 -5.94
CA VAL A 13 2.03 -11.17 -4.86
C VAL A 13 2.74 -10.84 -3.54
N ILE A 14 2.31 -9.75 -2.92
CA ILE A 14 2.80 -9.20 -1.67
C ILE A 14 1.87 -9.65 -0.55
N GLY A 15 2.39 -10.50 0.33
CA GLY A 15 1.66 -11.04 1.47
C GLY A 15 1.46 -10.00 2.58
N ILE A 16 0.57 -10.33 3.52
CA ILE A 16 0.30 -9.50 4.71
C ILE A 16 1.60 -9.28 5.48
N GLY A 17 1.98 -8.02 5.67
CA GLY A 17 3.20 -7.63 6.39
C GLY A 17 4.49 -7.74 5.58
N ASP A 18 4.40 -7.99 4.28
CA ASP A 18 5.54 -7.98 3.36
C ASP A 18 5.52 -6.72 2.48
N TYR A 19 6.64 -6.51 1.79
CA TYR A 19 6.80 -5.45 0.80
C TYR A 19 7.76 -5.89 -0.31
N ARG A 20 7.71 -5.23 -1.46
CA ARG A 20 8.71 -5.33 -2.53
C ARG A 20 8.94 -3.98 -3.19
N VAL A 21 10.12 -3.82 -3.79
CA VAL A 21 10.50 -2.67 -4.61
C VAL A 21 11.04 -3.18 -5.95
N GLY A 22 10.70 -2.48 -7.03
CA GLY A 22 11.21 -2.77 -8.37
C GLY A 22 10.42 -2.08 -9.47
N SER A 23 10.70 -2.48 -10.71
CA SER A 23 9.99 -2.04 -11.91
C SER A 23 8.94 -3.05 -12.41
N PHE A 24 8.85 -4.22 -11.77
CA PHE A 24 7.93 -5.31 -12.13
C PHE A 24 6.53 -5.12 -11.54
N PRO A 25 5.48 -5.71 -12.14
CA PRO A 25 4.12 -5.68 -11.58
C PRO A 25 4.05 -6.32 -10.20
N MET A 26 3.36 -5.64 -9.27
CA MET A 26 3.18 -6.08 -7.89
C MET A 26 1.69 -6.12 -7.55
N ALA A 27 1.32 -7.05 -6.69
CA ALA A 27 -0.08 -7.33 -6.37
C ALA A 27 -0.29 -7.55 -4.89
N THR A 28 -1.44 -7.15 -4.36
CA THR A 28 -1.85 -7.53 -3.00
C THR A 28 -3.36 -7.74 -2.95
N VAL A 29 -3.80 -8.62 -2.07
CA VAL A 29 -5.20 -9.05 -1.98
C VAL A 29 -5.75 -8.95 -0.57
N GLY A 30 -7.06 -8.84 -0.46
CA GLY A 30 -7.74 -8.95 0.83
C GLY A 30 -7.42 -7.78 1.77
N LEU A 31 -7.22 -6.57 1.22
CA LEU A 31 -7.10 -5.35 2.00
C LEU A 31 -8.45 -5.02 2.64
N GLY A 32 -8.71 -5.62 3.80
CA GLY A 32 -9.76 -5.20 4.73
C GLY A 32 -9.32 -3.97 5.51
N SER A 33 -9.09 -4.12 6.81
CA SER A 33 -8.49 -3.05 7.63
C SER A 33 -7.02 -2.78 7.31
N CYS A 34 -6.35 -3.70 6.60
CA CYS A 34 -4.98 -3.49 6.12
C CYS A 34 -4.95 -2.45 5.01
N VAL A 35 -3.79 -1.82 4.82
CA VAL A 35 -3.59 -0.76 3.81
C VAL A 35 -2.41 -1.12 2.92
N ALA A 36 -2.61 -1.06 1.61
CA ALA A 36 -1.52 -1.04 0.66
C ALA A 36 -0.94 0.37 0.59
N LEU A 37 0.33 0.51 0.94
CA LEU A 37 1.11 1.71 0.66
C LEU A 37 1.91 1.46 -0.61
N ILE A 38 1.65 2.27 -1.64
CA ILE A 38 2.39 2.26 -2.89
C ILE A 38 3.23 3.53 -2.96
N LEU A 39 4.51 3.40 -3.26
CA LEU A 39 5.40 4.51 -3.59
C LEU A 39 5.81 4.40 -5.05
N HIS A 40 5.79 5.51 -5.78
CA HIS A 40 6.08 5.52 -7.20
C HIS A 40 7.02 6.67 -7.57
N ASP A 41 8.08 6.35 -8.31
CA ASP A 41 8.93 7.31 -9.02
C ASP A 41 8.74 7.16 -10.53
N ALA A 42 8.02 8.10 -11.13
CA ALA A 42 7.71 8.08 -12.56
C ALA A 42 8.95 8.22 -13.45
N ARG A 43 9.99 8.93 -12.98
CA ARG A 43 11.21 9.14 -13.79
C ARG A 43 12.02 7.86 -13.91
N ARG A 44 12.04 7.07 -12.85
CA ARG A 44 12.77 5.79 -12.80
C ARG A 44 11.92 4.60 -13.25
N SER A 45 10.59 4.75 -13.32
CA SER A 45 9.66 3.63 -13.50
C SER A 45 9.86 2.55 -12.42
N VAL A 46 10.19 3.00 -11.21
CA VAL A 46 10.42 2.16 -10.03
C VAL A 46 9.39 2.53 -8.99
N GLY A 47 8.92 1.54 -8.26
CA GLY A 47 8.17 1.79 -7.06
C GLY A 47 8.23 0.63 -6.10
N GLY A 48 7.48 0.75 -5.03
CA GLY A 48 7.30 -0.33 -4.09
C GLY A 48 5.88 -0.40 -3.58
N LEU A 49 5.51 -1.59 -3.12
CA LEU A 49 4.21 -1.89 -2.55
C LEU A 49 4.43 -2.63 -1.23
N ALA A 50 3.84 -2.13 -0.15
CA ALA A 50 3.78 -2.80 1.14
C ALA A 50 2.33 -3.12 1.54
N HIS A 51 2.11 -4.28 2.13
CA HIS A 51 0.83 -4.64 2.74
C HIS A 51 0.90 -4.41 4.26
N ILE A 52 0.48 -3.23 4.69
CA ILE A 52 0.56 -2.79 6.08
C ILE A 52 -0.63 -3.32 6.87
N MET A 53 -0.34 -3.99 7.99
CA MET A 53 -1.34 -4.58 8.87
C MET A 53 -1.67 -3.67 10.07
N LEU A 54 -0.65 -2.98 10.60
CA LEU A 54 -0.73 -2.25 11.87
C LEU A 54 -0.14 -0.84 11.76
N PRO A 55 -0.56 0.10 12.63
CA PRO A 55 -0.23 1.51 12.46
C PRO A 55 1.21 1.85 12.86
N GLU A 56 1.81 1.17 13.83
CA GLU A 56 3.15 1.51 14.35
C GLU A 56 3.82 0.29 15.01
N SER A 57 5.16 0.19 14.87
CA SER A 57 5.99 -0.82 15.54
C SER A 57 6.29 -0.49 17.01
N ARG A 58 6.12 0.79 17.39
CA ARG A 58 6.53 1.34 18.70
C ARG A 58 8.01 1.12 19.02
N GLY A 59 8.86 1.08 17.99
CA GLY A 59 10.30 0.86 18.13
C GLY A 59 10.69 -0.59 18.44
N SER A 60 9.74 -1.53 18.39
CA SER A 60 10.04 -2.95 18.55
C SER A 60 10.80 -3.43 17.30
N PRO A 61 11.95 -4.11 17.46
CA PRO A 61 12.61 -4.77 16.34
C PRO A 61 11.64 -5.71 15.62
N THR A 62 11.67 -5.70 14.29
CA THR A 62 10.84 -6.59 13.49
C THR A 62 11.64 -7.16 12.33
N ASP A 63 11.46 -8.46 12.11
CA ASP A 63 11.89 -9.21 10.94
C ASP A 63 10.98 -9.01 9.72
N ARG A 64 9.82 -8.35 9.92
CA ARG A 64 8.79 -8.12 8.90
C ARG A 64 8.47 -6.64 8.79
N PRO A 65 9.36 -5.83 8.18
CA PRO A 65 9.19 -4.39 8.12
C PRO A 65 7.92 -3.95 7.36
N GLY A 66 7.34 -4.78 6.48
CA GLY A 66 6.06 -4.46 5.83
C GLY A 66 4.85 -4.48 6.77
N LYS A 67 4.98 -5.04 7.99
CA LYS A 67 3.86 -5.22 8.94
C LYS A 67 3.33 -3.91 9.51
N PHE A 68 4.20 -2.96 9.79
CA PHE A 68 3.86 -1.68 10.42
C PHE A 68 4.08 -0.50 9.48
N ALA A 69 3.28 0.56 9.60
CA ALA A 69 3.35 1.69 8.68
C ALA A 69 4.72 2.41 8.71
N ASP A 70 5.29 2.59 9.91
CA ASP A 70 6.58 3.24 10.13
C ASP A 70 7.74 2.44 9.52
N THR A 71 7.79 1.14 9.79
CA THR A 71 8.85 0.26 9.26
C THR A 71 8.70 0.05 7.76
N ALA A 72 7.48 -0.03 7.24
CA ALA A 72 7.22 -0.24 5.82
C ALA A 72 7.63 0.97 4.99
N LEU A 73 7.28 2.19 5.43
CA LEU A 73 7.68 3.42 4.75
C LEU A 73 9.20 3.60 4.76
N CYS A 74 9.86 3.29 5.88
CA CYS A 74 11.32 3.31 5.97
C CYS A 74 11.97 2.34 4.97
N ALA A 75 11.51 1.08 4.94
CA ALA A 75 12.08 0.05 4.08
C ALA A 75 11.86 0.35 2.59
N LEU A 76 10.65 0.75 2.21
CA LEU A 76 10.32 1.13 0.82
C LEU A 76 11.20 2.29 0.33
N LEU A 77 11.33 3.36 1.12
CA LEU A 77 12.15 4.51 0.74
C LEU A 77 13.62 4.14 0.62
N GLY A 78 14.16 3.39 1.58
CA GLY A 78 15.57 2.99 1.55
C GLY A 78 15.93 2.17 0.33
N GLU A 79 15.09 1.21 -0.05
CA GLU A 79 15.31 0.40 -1.26
C GLU A 79 15.09 1.19 -2.55
N MET A 80 14.08 2.06 -2.60
CA MET A 80 13.89 2.94 -3.76
C MET A 80 15.06 3.91 -3.95
N GLU A 81 15.58 4.49 -2.85
CA GLU A 81 16.76 5.35 -2.86
C GLU A 81 18.01 4.57 -3.33
N ALA A 82 18.17 3.31 -2.91
CA ALA A 82 19.24 2.43 -3.37
C ALA A 82 19.17 2.14 -4.88
N LEU A 83 17.97 2.17 -5.48
CA LEU A 83 17.75 2.09 -6.93
C LEU A 83 17.86 3.45 -7.65
N GLY A 84 18.24 4.51 -6.93
CA GLY A 84 18.48 5.84 -7.48
C GLY A 84 17.23 6.73 -7.59
N CYS A 85 16.13 6.36 -6.95
CA CYS A 85 14.97 7.24 -6.79
C CYS A 85 15.32 8.38 -5.83
N THR A 86 14.66 9.53 -6.00
CA THR A 86 14.85 10.68 -5.11
C THR A 86 13.54 11.00 -4.39
N ARG A 87 13.59 11.46 -3.15
CA ARG A 87 12.37 11.78 -2.39
C ARG A 87 11.44 12.77 -3.10
N GLY A 88 12.01 13.72 -3.84
CA GLY A 88 11.23 14.71 -4.59
C GLY A 88 10.52 14.15 -5.82
N SER A 89 10.93 12.98 -6.33
CA SER A 89 10.25 12.30 -7.44
C SER A 89 9.24 11.24 -6.99
N ILE A 90 9.23 10.90 -5.69
CA ILE A 90 8.35 9.87 -5.14
C ILE A 90 6.99 10.46 -4.77
N VAL A 91 5.93 9.82 -5.24
CA VAL A 91 4.55 10.03 -4.81
C VAL A 91 4.02 8.78 -4.11
N ALA A 92 3.01 8.95 -3.26
CA ALA A 92 2.38 7.87 -2.51
C ALA A 92 0.92 7.65 -2.93
N ARG A 93 0.48 6.40 -2.89
CA ARG A 93 -0.94 6.01 -3.00
C ARG A 93 -1.33 5.05 -1.90
N LEU A 94 -2.56 5.19 -1.43
CA LEU A 94 -3.12 4.37 -0.36
C LEU A 94 -4.36 3.65 -0.85
N VAL A 95 -4.43 2.34 -0.61
CA VAL A 95 -5.64 1.54 -0.90
C VAL A 95 -5.95 0.61 0.27
N GLY A 96 -7.22 0.52 0.68
CA GLY A 96 -7.65 -0.40 1.75
C GLY A 96 -8.23 0.32 2.96
N GLY A 97 -7.93 -0.14 4.18
CA GLY A 97 -8.42 0.49 5.41
C GLY A 97 -9.94 0.42 5.57
N ALA A 98 -10.59 -0.58 4.98
CA ALA A 98 -12.03 -0.80 5.11
C ALA A 98 -12.40 -1.23 6.53
N SER A 99 -13.59 -0.82 6.97
CA SER A 99 -14.25 -1.31 8.18
C SER A 99 -15.38 -2.25 7.79
N MET A 100 -15.07 -3.54 7.71
CA MET A 100 -16.05 -4.57 7.33
C MET A 100 -17.09 -4.86 8.44
N PHE A 101 -16.79 -4.46 9.68
CA PHE A 101 -17.65 -4.64 10.85
C PHE A 101 -17.93 -3.27 11.49
N GLU A 102 -19.20 -2.96 11.72
CA GLU A 102 -19.59 -1.81 12.54
C GLU A 102 -19.47 -2.22 14.01
N TYR A 103 -18.40 -1.78 14.67
CA TYR A 103 -18.35 -1.83 16.13
C TYR A 103 -19.12 -0.64 16.68
N SER A 104 -20.11 -0.90 17.53
CA SER A 104 -20.99 0.10 18.16
C SER A 104 -20.31 0.94 19.25
N GLY A 105 -19.02 1.28 19.08
CA GLY A 105 -18.20 1.99 20.07
C GLY A 105 -17.47 3.21 19.47
N THR A 106 -17.05 4.12 20.35
CA THR A 106 -16.38 5.39 20.01
C THR A 106 -14.90 5.26 19.64
N SER A 107 -14.35 4.04 19.54
CA SER A 107 -12.96 3.81 19.15
C SER A 107 -12.81 3.69 17.63
N LEU A 108 -11.89 4.47 17.04
CA LEU A 108 -11.50 4.35 15.63
C LEU A 108 -11.21 2.89 15.27
N ASN A 109 -11.77 2.43 14.16
CA ASN A 109 -11.51 1.06 13.68
C ASN A 109 -10.04 0.93 13.24
N ILE A 110 -9.53 -0.30 13.19
CA ILE A 110 -8.11 -0.57 12.87
C ILE A 110 -7.72 -0.01 11.49
N GLY A 111 -8.64 -0.02 10.52
CA GLY A 111 -8.39 0.48 9.17
C GLY A 111 -8.14 1.97 9.13
N GLU A 112 -8.98 2.74 9.82
CA GLU A 112 -8.85 4.19 9.95
C GLU A 112 -7.52 4.56 10.63
N ARG A 113 -7.17 3.86 11.72
CA ARG A 113 -5.87 4.06 12.41
C ARG A 113 -4.68 3.78 11.51
N ASN A 114 -4.75 2.74 10.68
CA ASN A 114 -3.69 2.42 9.72
C ASN A 114 -3.53 3.53 8.68
N VAL A 115 -4.64 4.02 8.11
CA VAL A 115 -4.63 5.10 7.12
C VAL A 115 -4.08 6.39 7.72
N GLU A 116 -4.54 6.78 8.92
CA GLU A 116 -4.07 7.98 9.62
C GLU A 116 -2.57 7.93 9.96
N ALA A 117 -2.08 6.77 10.42
CA ALA A 117 -0.66 6.58 10.70
C ALA A 117 0.18 6.76 9.43
N ILE A 118 -0.23 6.16 8.30
CA ILE A 118 0.47 6.31 7.02
C ILE A 118 0.46 7.77 6.56
N ARG A 119 -0.70 8.45 6.61
CA ARG A 119 -0.82 9.88 6.25
C ARG A 119 0.11 10.75 7.08
N SER A 120 0.14 10.54 8.39
CA SER A 120 1.00 11.29 9.32
C SER A 120 2.49 11.08 9.01
N LEU A 121 2.88 9.84 8.72
CA LEU A 121 4.25 9.49 8.36
C LEU A 121 4.68 10.10 7.00
N LEU A 122 3.80 10.05 6.00
CA LEU A 122 4.05 10.66 4.69
C LEU A 122 4.17 12.18 4.81
N GLN A 123 3.29 12.83 5.58
CA GLN A 123 3.36 14.26 5.87
C GLN A 123 4.67 14.64 6.56
N GLY A 124 5.08 13.89 7.59
CA GLY A 124 6.36 14.12 8.28
C GLY A 124 7.58 13.97 7.36
N ARG A 125 7.46 13.19 6.28
CA ARG A 125 8.50 13.01 5.25
C ARG A 125 8.32 13.89 4.01
N ARG A 126 7.30 14.76 3.99
CA ARG A 126 6.94 15.63 2.86
C ARG A 126 6.69 14.85 1.55
N LEU A 127 6.15 13.65 1.66
CA LEU A 127 5.73 12.85 0.50
C LEU A 127 4.26 13.13 0.20
N ARG A 128 3.97 13.50 -1.05
CA ARG A 128 2.61 13.80 -1.50
C ARG A 128 1.86 12.51 -1.78
N ILE A 129 0.60 12.46 -1.34
CA ILE A 129 -0.36 11.45 -1.80
C ILE A 129 -0.98 11.96 -3.10
N ASP A 130 -0.81 11.26 -4.21
CA ASP A 130 -1.41 11.65 -5.50
C ASP A 130 -2.77 11.00 -5.75
N ALA A 131 -3.05 9.85 -5.12
CA ALA A 131 -4.36 9.21 -5.15
C ALA A 131 -4.59 8.29 -3.94
N GLU A 132 -5.85 8.12 -3.54
CA GLU A 132 -6.22 7.22 -2.44
C GLU A 132 -7.63 6.64 -2.61
N GLU A 133 -7.79 5.37 -2.24
CA GLU A 133 -9.07 4.65 -2.19
C GLU A 133 -9.13 3.88 -0.87
N THR A 134 -9.53 4.60 0.18
CA THR A 134 -9.47 4.12 1.56
C THR A 134 -10.84 4.08 2.24
N GLY A 135 -10.95 3.38 3.37
CA GLY A 135 -12.17 3.33 4.17
C GLY A 135 -13.29 2.50 3.54
N GLY A 136 -14.55 2.83 3.84
CA GLY A 136 -15.71 2.09 3.36
C GLY A 136 -15.86 0.69 3.97
N LYS A 137 -16.76 -0.12 3.41
CA LYS A 137 -17.13 -1.45 3.95
C LYS A 137 -16.58 -2.64 3.17
N PHE A 138 -15.98 -2.39 2.00
CA PHE A 138 -15.56 -3.44 1.07
C PHE A 138 -14.05 -3.62 1.08
N GLY A 139 -13.62 -4.88 1.11
CA GLY A 139 -12.22 -5.23 0.91
C GLY A 139 -11.74 -4.90 -0.50
N ARG A 140 -10.42 -4.71 -0.63
CA ARG A 140 -9.79 -4.35 -1.91
C ARG A 140 -8.64 -5.28 -2.25
N SER A 141 -8.43 -5.43 -3.54
CA SER A 141 -7.32 -6.15 -4.16
C SER A 141 -6.68 -5.20 -5.17
N VAL A 142 -5.36 -5.14 -5.23
CA VAL A 142 -4.62 -4.11 -5.97
C VAL A 142 -3.56 -4.73 -6.86
N ILE A 143 -3.46 -4.24 -8.09
CA ILE A 143 -2.33 -4.44 -9.00
C ILE A 143 -1.66 -3.10 -9.23
N TYR A 144 -0.36 -3.05 -9.05
CA TYR A 144 0.48 -1.90 -9.28
C TYR A 144 1.51 -2.22 -10.36
N ARG A 145 1.60 -1.38 -11.40
CA ARG A 145 2.50 -1.55 -12.54
C ARG A 145 3.46 -0.36 -12.63
N PRO A 146 4.65 -0.43 -12.01
CA PRO A 146 5.62 0.68 -12.02
C PRO A 146 6.03 1.10 -13.44
N ALA A 147 6.30 0.13 -14.32
CA ALA A 147 6.74 0.37 -15.69
C ALA A 147 5.67 0.99 -16.61
N GLU A 148 4.39 0.92 -16.23
CA GLU A 148 3.27 1.48 -16.99
C GLU A 148 2.83 2.83 -16.39
N GLY A 149 3.79 3.72 -16.14
CA GLY A 149 3.51 5.04 -15.52
C GLY A 149 2.95 4.92 -14.11
N GLY A 150 3.21 3.80 -13.43
CA GLY A 150 2.72 3.52 -12.10
C GLY A 150 1.24 3.13 -12.04
N ARG A 151 0.59 2.70 -13.13
CA ARG A 151 -0.85 2.34 -13.12
C ARG A 151 -1.23 1.45 -11.92
N THR A 152 -2.23 1.89 -11.16
CA THR A 152 -2.72 1.18 -9.96
C THR A 152 -4.18 0.76 -10.19
N THR A 153 -4.42 -0.52 -10.45
CA THR A 153 -5.77 -1.06 -10.61
C THR A 153 -6.29 -1.58 -9.28
N VAL A 154 -7.48 -1.13 -8.87
CA VAL A 154 -8.17 -1.54 -7.65
C VAL A 154 -9.40 -2.35 -8.02
N LYS A 155 -9.52 -3.53 -7.42
CA LYS A 155 -10.72 -4.36 -7.44
C LYS A 155 -11.34 -4.42 -6.06
N ARG A 156 -12.57 -3.94 -5.93
CA ARG A 156 -13.35 -4.02 -4.69
C ARG A 156 -14.11 -5.34 -4.61
N ALA A 157 -14.40 -5.77 -3.38
CA ALA A 157 -15.12 -7.01 -3.10
C ALA A 157 -16.57 -7.03 -3.63
N ASP A 158 -17.16 -5.87 -3.91
CA ASP A 158 -18.48 -5.72 -4.56
C ASP A 158 -18.42 -5.87 -6.10
N GLY A 159 -17.24 -6.16 -6.65
CA GLY A 159 -17.05 -6.43 -8.08
C GLY A 159 -16.63 -5.23 -8.91
N ILE A 160 -16.58 -4.02 -8.33
CA ILE A 160 -16.14 -2.82 -9.04
C ILE A 160 -14.62 -2.87 -9.26
N CYS A 161 -14.18 -2.55 -10.48
CA CYS A 161 -12.78 -2.50 -10.87
C CYS A 161 -12.48 -1.16 -11.57
N PHE A 162 -11.42 -0.47 -11.17
CA PHE A 162 -11.02 0.82 -11.73
C PHE A 162 -9.53 1.08 -11.52
N ASP A 163 -8.98 2.04 -12.26
CA ASP A 163 -7.63 2.55 -12.01
C ASP A 163 -7.71 3.77 -11.10
N LEU A 164 -6.78 3.82 -10.15
CA LEU A 164 -6.61 4.88 -9.16
C LEU A 164 -5.69 6.00 -9.67
#